data_AF-A0A151LY34-F1
#
_entry.id   AF-A0A151LY34-F1
#
_cell.length_a   1.000
_cell.length_b   1.000
_cell.length_c   1.000
_cell.angle_alpha   90.00
_cell.angle_beta   90.00
_cell.angle_gamma   90.00
#
_symmetry.space_group_name_H-M   'P 1'
#
loop_
_entity.id
_entity.type
_entity.pdbx_description
1 polymer ?
#
loop_
_entity_poly.entity_id
_entity_poly.type
_entity_poly.pdbx_seq_one_letter_code
_entity_poly.pdbx_strand_id
1 'polypeptide(L)'
;MRRRVGSNQGGKHWKDQRLEEAPPGPAPHTQKERVRESSRNRQSLWEQGTWSKSKEAMSPRDACPALLLLLLTLLSAWPTVDSRETPNQKFQRQHVDPFTRPPYNDVYCNQRMKAQGMTLGICKTKNTFIHAPSSSINSICTGAGTNPHGNYYYSNSNFLITDCTFVSGSPPNGCVYRARSYNQRICIACTGNLPVHYSPVRDCL
;
A
#
# COMPACT_ATOMS: atom_id res chain seq x y z
N MET A 1 -38.18 38.11 33.31
CA MET A 1 -39.07 39.17 32.80
C MET A 1 -38.49 39.76 31.50
N ARG A 2 -39.19 39.64 30.37
CA ARG A 2 -38.75 40.19 29.07
C ARG A 2 -39.18 41.66 28.96
N ARG A 3 -38.23 42.55 28.64
CA ARG A 3 -38.45 44.00 28.44
C ARG A 3 -38.91 44.31 27.01
N ARG A 4 -39.66 45.41 26.89
CA ARG A 4 -40.32 45.96 25.71
C ARG A 4 -39.38 46.27 24.54
N VAL A 5 -40.02 46.20 23.37
CA VAL A 5 -39.68 46.73 22.05
C VAL A 5 -39.42 48.24 22.08
N GLY A 6 -38.44 48.68 21.30
CA GLY A 6 -38.25 50.07 20.87
C GLY A 6 -37.70 50.06 19.44
N SER A 7 -38.52 50.50 18.49
CA SER A 7 -38.14 50.81 17.11
C SER A 7 -37.36 52.12 17.08
N ASN A 8 -36.30 52.22 16.26
CA ASN A 8 -36.11 53.45 15.51
C ASN A 8 -35.30 53.26 14.22
N GLN A 9 -35.76 54.00 13.21
CA GLN A 9 -35.20 54.12 11.88
C GLN A 9 -33.87 54.89 11.91
N GLY A 10 -33.00 54.61 10.94
CA GLY A 10 -31.73 55.29 10.79
C GLY A 10 -31.05 54.91 9.48
N GLY A 11 -31.67 55.29 8.36
CA GLY A 11 -31.08 55.19 7.04
C GLY A 11 -29.78 55.99 6.98
N LYS A 12 -28.70 55.34 6.56
CA LYS A 12 -27.45 56.01 6.18
C LYS A 12 -27.21 55.78 4.70
N HIS A 13 -27.40 56.88 3.99
CA HIS A 13 -27.01 57.15 2.62
C HIS A 13 -25.50 56.91 2.46
N TRP A 14 -25.12 55.92 1.66
CA TRP A 14 -23.75 55.73 1.21
C TRP A 14 -23.64 56.29 -0.21
N LYS A 15 -22.80 57.31 -0.35
CA LYS A 15 -22.45 57.93 -1.63
C LYS A 15 -21.73 56.90 -2.50
N ASP A 16 -22.14 56.80 -3.75
CA ASP A 16 -21.44 56.06 -4.80
C ASP A 16 -20.01 56.58 -4.95
N GLN A 17 -19.05 55.79 -4.47
CA GLN A 17 -17.65 55.96 -4.80
C GLN A 17 -17.31 54.90 -5.83
N ARG A 18 -17.29 55.32 -7.10
CA ARG A 18 -16.85 54.53 -8.25
C ARG A 18 -15.42 54.07 -8.01
N LEU A 19 -15.24 52.82 -7.59
CA LEU A 19 -13.97 52.13 -7.65
C LEU A 19 -13.74 51.77 -9.12
N GLU A 20 -12.73 52.35 -9.76
CA GLU A 20 -12.25 51.83 -11.04
C GLU A 20 -11.66 50.43 -10.81
N GLU A 21 -12.18 49.45 -11.53
CA GLU A 21 -11.62 48.10 -11.51
C GLU A 21 -10.23 48.11 -12.17
N ALA A 22 -9.26 47.50 -11.49
CA ALA A 22 -7.94 47.27 -12.06
C ALA A 22 -8.07 46.42 -13.33
N PRO A 23 -7.24 46.67 -14.37
CA PRO A 23 -7.28 45.87 -15.59
C PRO A 23 -7.03 44.39 -15.29
N PRO A 24 -7.69 43.47 -16.01
CA PRO A 24 -7.51 42.05 -15.79
C PRO A 24 -6.03 41.68 -15.93
N GLY A 25 -5.52 40.96 -14.92
CA GLY A 25 -4.18 40.39 -14.96
C GLY A 25 -4.01 39.44 -16.15
N PRO A 26 -2.77 39.18 -16.59
CA PRO A 26 -2.51 38.32 -17.74
C PRO A 26 -3.13 36.93 -17.53
N ALA A 27 -3.72 36.40 -18.60
CA ALA A 27 -4.38 35.11 -18.58
C ALA A 27 -3.40 33.98 -18.18
N PRO A 28 -3.83 32.96 -17.41
CA PRO A 28 -2.96 31.87 -17.01
C PRO A 28 -2.46 31.08 -18.22
N HIS A 29 -1.14 30.86 -18.30
CA HIS A 29 -0.53 30.06 -19.37
C HIS A 29 -1.17 28.67 -19.48
N THR A 30 -1.58 28.34 -20.70
CA THR A 30 -2.13 27.02 -21.02
C THR A 30 -1.05 25.95 -20.84
N GLN A 31 -1.46 24.71 -20.54
CA GLN A 31 -0.53 23.60 -20.34
C GLN A 31 0.39 23.39 -21.56
N LYS A 32 -0.09 23.68 -22.77
CA LYS A 32 0.66 23.58 -24.01
C LYS A 32 1.75 24.66 -24.14
N GLU A 33 1.48 25.88 -23.67
CA GLU A 33 2.48 26.97 -23.62
C GLU A 33 3.55 26.68 -22.57
N ARG A 34 3.15 26.15 -21.40
CA ARG A 34 4.07 25.77 -20.32
C ARG A 34 5.07 24.69 -20.75
N VAL A 35 4.63 23.74 -21.56
CA VAL A 35 5.50 22.70 -22.15
C VAL A 35 6.46 23.31 -23.18
N ARG A 36 6.01 24.23 -24.03
CA ARG A 36 6.87 24.92 -25.01
C ARG A 36 7.92 25.80 -24.35
N GLU A 37 7.57 26.51 -23.27
CA GLU A 37 8.49 27.31 -22.47
C GLU A 37 9.56 26.44 -21.78
N SER A 38 9.14 25.33 -21.16
CA SER A 38 10.05 24.36 -20.53
C SER A 38 11.06 23.76 -21.54
N SER A 39 10.64 23.49 -22.77
CA SER A 39 11.52 23.00 -23.82
C SER A 39 12.50 24.06 -24.33
N ARG A 40 12.07 25.33 -24.45
CA ARG A 40 12.94 26.45 -24.84
C ARG A 40 13.97 26.76 -23.75
N ASN A 41 13.57 26.68 -22.48
CA ASN A 41 14.45 26.91 -21.33
C ASN A 41 15.46 25.75 -21.13
N ARG A 42 15.07 24.50 -21.45
CA ARG A 42 16.04 23.40 -21.56
C ARG A 42 17.05 23.64 -22.67
N GLN A 43 16.64 24.28 -23.77
CA GLN A 43 17.54 24.60 -24.88
C GLN A 43 18.59 25.67 -24.53
N SER A 44 18.26 26.68 -23.73
CA SER A 44 19.27 27.67 -23.30
C SER A 44 20.26 27.12 -22.27
N LEU A 45 19.89 26.09 -21.51
CA LEU A 45 20.73 25.48 -20.48
C LEU A 45 21.85 24.56 -21.01
N TRP A 46 21.77 24.06 -22.25
CA TRP A 46 22.87 23.27 -22.85
C TRP A 46 23.87 24.13 -23.65
N GLU A 47 23.54 25.40 -23.93
CA GLU A 47 24.43 26.31 -24.68
C GLU A 47 25.33 27.16 -23.76
N GLN A 48 25.03 27.27 -22.46
CA GLN A 48 25.80 28.07 -21.50
C GLN A 48 26.85 27.29 -20.69
N GLY A 49 27.02 25.99 -20.97
CA GLY A 49 28.10 25.20 -20.41
C GLY A 49 29.43 25.53 -21.10
N THR A 50 30.11 26.58 -20.65
CA THR A 50 31.49 26.89 -21.08
C THR A 50 32.42 25.78 -20.61
N TRP A 51 32.62 24.76 -21.44
CA TRP A 51 33.69 23.79 -21.25
C TRP A 51 35.03 24.47 -21.55
N SER A 52 35.62 25.07 -20.51
CA SER A 52 37.01 25.50 -20.52
C SER A 52 37.90 24.28 -20.81
N LYS A 53 38.47 24.24 -22.01
CA LYS A 53 39.48 23.27 -22.42
C LYS A 53 40.78 23.55 -21.64
N SER A 54 40.87 23.11 -20.39
CA SER A 54 42.18 22.92 -19.74
C SER A 54 42.86 21.74 -20.43
N LYS A 55 43.69 22.06 -21.42
CA LYS A 55 44.62 21.10 -22.02
C LYS A 55 45.78 20.89 -21.05
N GLU A 56 45.57 20.04 -20.07
CA GLU A 56 46.65 19.26 -19.45
C GLU A 56 46.34 17.82 -19.84
N ALA A 57 46.97 17.38 -20.94
CA ALA A 57 46.86 16.01 -21.40
C ALA A 57 47.65 15.13 -20.43
N MET A 58 46.94 14.40 -19.56
CA MET A 58 47.52 13.27 -18.86
C MET A 58 47.80 12.17 -19.90
N SER A 59 49.07 11.77 -20.01
CA SER A 59 49.52 10.67 -20.86
C SER A 59 48.67 9.41 -20.59
N PRO A 60 48.15 8.70 -21.62
CA PRO A 60 47.33 7.49 -21.42
C PRO A 60 48.17 6.25 -21.03
N ARG A 61 49.43 6.44 -20.64
CA ARG A 61 50.25 5.41 -20.04
C ARG A 61 49.94 5.45 -18.55
N ASP A 62 49.27 4.40 -18.06
CA ASP A 62 48.99 4.08 -16.65
C ASP A 62 47.52 4.12 -16.20
N ALA A 63 46.56 4.30 -17.12
CA ALA A 63 45.21 3.81 -16.86
C ALA A 63 45.23 2.28 -17.02
N CYS A 64 45.59 1.58 -15.93
CA CYS A 64 45.62 0.12 -15.88
C CYS A 64 44.31 -0.44 -16.44
N PRO A 65 44.33 -1.19 -17.56
CA PRO A 65 43.13 -1.86 -18.08
C PRO A 65 42.51 -2.76 -17.01
N ALA A 66 43.34 -3.30 -16.12
CA ALA A 66 42.93 -4.05 -14.94
C ALA A 66 42.07 -3.22 -13.96
N LEU A 67 42.37 -1.94 -13.76
CA LEU A 67 41.59 -1.07 -12.86
C LEU A 67 40.24 -0.70 -13.47
N LEU A 68 40.20 -0.43 -14.77
CA LEU A 68 38.96 -0.22 -15.52
C LEU A 68 38.08 -1.48 -15.50
N LEU A 69 38.66 -2.64 -15.77
CA LEU A 69 37.95 -3.93 -15.69
C LEU A 69 37.47 -4.22 -14.27
N LEU A 70 38.25 -3.89 -13.23
CA LEU A 70 37.85 -4.03 -11.83
C LEU A 70 36.66 -3.13 -11.46
N LEU A 71 36.63 -1.89 -11.95
CA LEU A 71 35.52 -0.97 -11.71
C LEU A 71 34.24 -1.41 -12.44
N LEU A 72 34.37 -1.96 -13.66
CA LEU A 72 33.25 -2.55 -14.41
C LEU A 72 32.68 -3.81 -13.76
N THR A 73 33.53 -4.69 -13.19
CA THR A 73 33.06 -5.87 -12.47
C THR A 73 32.38 -5.51 -11.15
N LEU A 74 32.91 -4.54 -10.41
CA LEU A 74 32.29 -4.03 -9.17
C LEU A 74 30.92 -3.38 -9.42
N LEU A 75 30.70 -2.77 -10.59
CA LEU A 75 29.41 -2.13 -10.94
C LEU A 75 28.38 -3.13 -11.50
N SER A 76 28.79 -4.31 -11.95
CA SER A 76 27.89 -5.36 -12.47
C SER A 76 27.23 -6.23 -11.38
N ALA A 77 27.70 -6.15 -10.13
CA ALA A 77 27.14 -6.89 -9.01
C ALA A 77 26.01 -6.09 -8.35
N TRP A 78 24.90 -5.90 -9.06
CA TRP A 78 23.65 -5.50 -8.41
C TRP A 78 23.07 -6.78 -7.80
N PRO A 79 23.02 -6.94 -6.47
CA PRO A 79 22.29 -8.04 -5.89
C PRO A 79 20.83 -7.89 -6.33
N THR A 80 20.38 -8.73 -7.25
CA THR A 80 18.97 -8.90 -7.50
C THR A 80 18.40 -9.50 -6.22
N VAL A 81 17.79 -8.67 -5.38
CA VAL A 81 17.01 -9.15 -4.25
C VAL A 81 15.84 -9.91 -4.84
N ASP A 82 15.98 -11.23 -4.96
CA ASP A 82 14.89 -12.14 -5.30
C ASP A 82 13.82 -11.97 -4.23
N SER A 83 12.80 -11.17 -4.54
CA SER A 83 11.75 -10.77 -3.59
C SER A 83 10.72 -11.91 -3.45
N ARG A 84 11.20 -13.09 -3.06
CA ARG A 84 10.33 -14.23 -2.74
C ARG A 84 9.51 -13.90 -1.50
N GLU A 85 8.20 -14.04 -1.62
CA GLU A 85 7.28 -13.95 -0.49
C GLU A 85 7.64 -15.00 0.57
N THR A 86 7.94 -14.56 1.80
CA THR A 86 8.21 -15.47 2.91
C THR A 86 6.94 -16.18 3.35
N PRO A 87 7.02 -17.34 4.04
CA PRO A 87 5.84 -18.03 4.56
C PRO A 87 4.97 -17.15 5.47
N ASN A 88 5.58 -16.29 6.29
CA ASN A 88 4.84 -15.35 7.11
C ASN A 88 4.16 -14.25 6.29
N GLN A 89 4.85 -13.67 5.30
CA GLN A 89 4.23 -12.69 4.39
C GLN A 89 3.03 -13.30 3.66
N LYS A 90 3.16 -14.55 3.20
CA LYS A 90 2.05 -15.31 2.60
C LYS A 90 0.90 -15.50 3.59
N PHE A 91 1.18 -15.85 4.84
CA PHE A 91 0.16 -15.94 5.87
C PHE A 91 -0.56 -14.61 6.08
N GLN A 92 0.19 -13.50 6.23
CA GLN A 92 -0.39 -12.17 6.41
C GLN A 92 -1.29 -11.79 5.22
N ARG A 93 -0.80 -11.96 4.00
CA ARG A 93 -1.56 -11.69 2.77
C ARG A 93 -2.85 -12.51 2.71
N GLN A 94 -2.79 -13.81 3.01
CA GLN A 94 -3.92 -14.70 2.84
C GLN A 94 -4.93 -14.65 3.99
N HIS A 95 -4.49 -14.34 5.21
CA HIS A 95 -5.30 -14.59 6.41
C HIS A 95 -5.50 -13.39 7.32
N VAL A 96 -4.86 -12.23 7.09
CA VAL A 96 -4.91 -11.10 8.02
C VAL A 96 -5.54 -9.87 7.37
N ASP A 97 -6.61 -9.35 7.97
CA ASP A 97 -7.35 -8.18 7.47
C ASP A 97 -7.85 -7.27 8.62
N PRO A 98 -6.95 -6.51 9.25
CA PRO A 98 -7.27 -5.70 10.44
C PRO A 98 -8.08 -4.44 10.14
N PHE A 99 -8.08 -3.97 8.89
CA PHE A 99 -8.54 -2.62 8.57
C PHE A 99 -9.89 -2.58 7.85
N THR A 100 -10.30 -3.69 7.22
CA THR A 100 -11.59 -3.73 6.55
C THR A 100 -12.71 -3.74 7.58
N ARG A 101 -13.66 -2.80 7.44
CA ARG A 101 -14.83 -2.70 8.30
C ARG A 101 -15.96 -3.61 7.80
N PRO A 102 -16.89 -4.04 8.68
CA PRO A 102 -18.08 -4.79 8.27
C PRO A 102 -18.95 -3.99 7.26
N PRO A 103 -19.80 -4.67 6.46
CA PRO A 103 -20.18 -6.08 6.59
C PRO A 103 -19.18 -7.05 5.94
N TYR A 104 -18.90 -8.15 6.64
CA TYR A 104 -18.06 -9.25 6.16
C TYR A 104 -18.90 -10.31 5.41
N ASN A 105 -19.58 -9.89 4.35
CA ASN A 105 -20.51 -10.73 3.59
C ASN A 105 -19.86 -11.36 2.33
N ASP A 106 -20.66 -12.00 1.47
CA ASP A 106 -20.19 -12.65 0.24
C ASP A 106 -19.42 -11.67 -0.68
N VAL A 107 -19.84 -10.40 -0.73
CA VAL A 107 -19.15 -9.35 -1.49
C VAL A 107 -17.75 -9.10 -0.93
N TYR A 108 -17.61 -9.04 0.39
CA TYR A 108 -16.30 -8.95 1.05
C TYR A 108 -15.39 -10.12 0.64
N CYS A 109 -15.88 -11.37 0.71
CA CYS A 109 -15.08 -12.53 0.31
C CYS A 109 -14.68 -12.47 -1.17
N ASN A 110 -15.62 -12.18 -2.08
CA ASN A 110 -15.33 -12.07 -3.51
C ASN A 110 -14.23 -11.03 -3.79
N GLN A 111 -14.31 -9.87 -3.16
CA GLN A 111 -13.34 -8.79 -3.36
C GLN A 111 -11.99 -9.09 -2.72
N ARG A 112 -11.97 -9.55 -1.46
CA ARG A 112 -10.72 -9.78 -0.72
C ARG A 112 -9.97 -10.99 -1.24
N MET A 113 -10.64 -12.08 -1.59
CA MET A 113 -9.99 -13.25 -2.21
C MET A 113 -9.24 -12.86 -3.49
N LYS A 114 -9.88 -12.03 -4.33
CA LYS A 114 -9.28 -11.49 -5.55
C LYS A 114 -8.14 -10.53 -5.26
N ALA A 115 -8.35 -9.56 -4.37
CA ALA A 115 -7.35 -8.55 -4.01
C ALA A 115 -6.06 -9.18 -3.44
N GLN A 116 -6.19 -10.32 -2.76
CA GLN A 116 -5.05 -11.06 -2.23
C GLN A 116 -4.46 -12.07 -3.22
N GLY A 117 -4.88 -12.08 -4.49
CA GLY A 117 -4.33 -12.94 -5.54
C GLY A 117 -4.65 -14.43 -5.35
N MET A 118 -5.66 -14.77 -4.54
CA MET A 118 -6.07 -16.16 -4.28
C MET A 118 -7.04 -16.73 -5.33
N THR A 119 -7.26 -15.99 -6.42
CA THR A 119 -8.14 -16.36 -7.53
C THR A 119 -7.44 -16.40 -8.88
N LEU A 120 -6.13 -16.15 -8.97
CA LEU A 120 -5.45 -15.91 -10.26
C LEU A 120 -5.32 -17.16 -11.14
N GLY A 121 -4.78 -18.26 -10.60
CA GLY A 121 -4.61 -19.52 -11.34
C GLY A 121 -5.65 -20.58 -10.99
N ILE A 122 -6.14 -20.53 -9.75
CA ILE A 122 -7.18 -21.42 -9.22
C ILE A 122 -8.03 -20.61 -8.23
N CYS A 123 -9.32 -20.91 -8.17
CA CYS A 123 -10.16 -20.41 -7.08
C CYS A 123 -9.81 -21.18 -5.81
N LYS A 124 -9.09 -20.57 -4.87
CA LYS A 124 -8.77 -21.23 -3.58
C LYS A 124 -10.06 -21.66 -2.90
N THR A 125 -10.21 -22.94 -2.57
CA THR A 125 -11.49 -23.53 -2.13
C THR A 125 -11.98 -22.99 -0.79
N LYS A 126 -11.07 -22.77 0.16
CA LYS A 126 -11.38 -22.24 1.49
C LYS A 126 -10.31 -21.27 1.93
N ASN A 127 -10.72 -20.19 2.58
CA ASN A 127 -9.82 -19.25 3.24
C ASN A 127 -10.52 -18.61 4.43
N THR A 128 -9.77 -18.31 5.48
CA THR A 128 -10.28 -17.56 6.63
C THR A 128 -9.50 -16.26 6.77
N PHE A 129 -10.20 -15.14 6.87
CA PHE A 129 -9.60 -13.85 7.23
C PHE A 129 -9.80 -13.58 8.72
N ILE A 130 -8.75 -13.09 9.37
CA ILE A 130 -8.71 -12.71 10.78
C ILE A 130 -8.75 -11.19 10.88
N HIS A 131 -9.74 -10.67 11.57
CA HIS A 131 -9.97 -9.23 11.74
C HIS A 131 -9.31 -8.71 13.01
N ALA A 132 -7.98 -8.80 13.07
CA ALA A 132 -7.19 -8.31 14.20
C ALA A 132 -5.80 -7.84 13.75
N PRO A 133 -5.14 -6.95 14.54
CA PRO A 133 -3.79 -6.52 14.24
C PRO A 133 -2.81 -7.70 14.16
N SER A 134 -1.86 -7.62 13.22
CA SER A 134 -0.83 -8.66 13.04
C SER A 134 -0.03 -8.92 14.33
N SER A 135 0.20 -7.91 15.17
CA SER A 135 0.88 -8.07 16.47
C SER A 135 0.12 -9.02 17.40
N SER A 136 -1.22 -8.87 17.49
CA SER A 136 -2.07 -9.76 18.29
C SER A 136 -2.02 -11.19 17.76
N ILE A 137 -2.02 -11.37 16.43
CA ILE A 137 -1.95 -12.70 15.81
C ILE A 137 -0.56 -13.33 16.01
N ASN A 138 0.52 -12.55 15.85
CA ASN A 138 1.89 -13.03 16.06
C ASN A 138 2.13 -13.46 17.51
N SER A 139 1.50 -12.78 18.48
CA SER A 139 1.65 -13.11 19.90
C SER A 139 1.17 -14.52 20.26
N ILE A 140 0.32 -15.15 19.43
CA ILE A 140 -0.09 -16.54 19.60
C ILE A 140 1.13 -17.48 19.58
N CYS A 141 2.13 -17.18 18.76
CA CYS A 141 3.35 -17.97 18.63
C CYS A 141 4.36 -17.74 19.77
N THR A 142 4.15 -16.77 20.65
CA THR A 142 5.13 -16.41 21.71
C THR A 142 4.58 -16.49 23.13
N GLY A 143 3.27 -16.51 23.32
CA GLY A 143 2.68 -16.65 24.66
C GLY A 143 1.17 -16.50 24.75
N ALA A 144 0.52 -15.96 23.72
CA ALA A 144 -0.94 -15.85 23.65
C ALA A 144 -1.63 -17.09 23.05
N GLY A 145 -0.88 -18.17 22.85
CA GLY A 145 -1.37 -19.45 22.34
C GLY A 145 -0.89 -20.62 23.20
N THR A 146 -1.64 -21.72 23.13
CA THR A 146 -1.27 -23.01 23.71
C THR A 146 -0.76 -23.90 22.58
N ASN A 147 0.36 -24.59 22.75
CA ASN A 147 0.88 -25.57 21.77
C ASN A 147 0.34 -26.96 22.11
N PRO A 148 -0.69 -27.46 21.41
CA PRO A 148 -1.19 -28.82 21.58
C PRO A 148 -0.22 -29.88 21.03
N HIS A 149 0.38 -29.64 19.86
CA HIS A 149 1.36 -30.53 19.26
C HIS A 149 2.21 -29.83 18.18
N GLY A 150 3.42 -30.33 17.98
CA GLY A 150 4.31 -29.91 16.89
C GLY A 150 4.54 -28.40 16.88
N ASN A 151 4.26 -27.77 15.75
CA ASN A 151 4.36 -26.32 15.59
C ASN A 151 3.00 -25.63 15.50
N TYR A 152 1.91 -26.31 15.86
CA TYR A 152 0.57 -25.73 15.90
C TYR A 152 0.31 -25.05 17.24
N TYR A 153 -0.38 -23.92 17.17
CA TYR A 153 -0.75 -23.11 18.33
C TYR A 153 -2.23 -22.79 18.24
N TYR A 154 -2.92 -23.06 19.34
CA TYR A 154 -4.31 -22.71 19.54
C TYR A 154 -4.37 -21.38 20.29
N SER A 155 -5.00 -20.35 19.70
CA SER A 155 -5.05 -19.03 20.34
C SER A 155 -5.78 -19.11 21.68
N ASN A 156 -5.32 -18.41 22.72
CA ASN A 156 -6.00 -18.42 24.02
C ASN A 156 -7.28 -17.58 24.01
N SER A 157 -7.34 -16.56 23.16
CA SER A 157 -8.49 -15.69 22.96
C SER A 157 -9.24 -16.00 21.66
N ASN A 158 -10.50 -15.56 21.59
CA ASN A 158 -11.28 -15.55 20.36
C ASN A 158 -10.86 -14.39 19.44
N PHE A 159 -10.95 -14.61 18.14
CA PHE A 159 -10.79 -13.62 17.09
C PHE A 159 -12.07 -13.52 16.28
N LEU A 160 -12.41 -12.31 15.82
CA LEU A 160 -13.41 -12.15 14.78
C LEU A 160 -12.81 -12.63 13.45
N ILE A 161 -13.43 -13.64 12.86
CA ILE A 161 -12.98 -14.24 11.61
C ILE A 161 -14.09 -14.22 10.56
N THR A 162 -13.68 -14.33 9.29
CA THR A 162 -14.58 -14.54 8.16
C THR A 162 -14.08 -15.69 7.30
N ASP A 163 -14.85 -16.77 7.26
CA ASP A 163 -14.62 -17.89 6.35
C ASP A 163 -15.19 -17.55 4.98
N CYS A 164 -14.34 -17.67 3.96
CA CYS A 164 -14.69 -17.59 2.55
C CYS A 164 -14.62 -18.99 1.94
N THR A 165 -15.77 -19.54 1.57
CA THR A 165 -15.87 -20.86 0.93
C THR A 165 -16.25 -20.68 -0.53
N PHE A 166 -15.45 -21.26 -1.43
CA PHE A 166 -15.73 -21.25 -2.86
C PHE A 166 -17.06 -21.95 -3.16
N VAL A 167 -17.85 -21.35 -4.04
CA VAL A 167 -19.16 -21.85 -4.46
C VAL A 167 -19.13 -22.24 -5.93
N SER A 168 -18.65 -21.35 -6.80
CA SER A 168 -18.74 -21.53 -8.26
C SER A 168 -17.82 -20.58 -9.02
N GLY A 169 -17.68 -20.82 -10.32
CA GLY A 169 -16.97 -19.95 -11.26
C GLY A 169 -15.53 -20.38 -11.50
N SER A 170 -14.79 -19.56 -12.25
CA SER A 170 -13.45 -19.90 -12.72
C SER A 170 -12.47 -18.72 -12.58
N PRO A 171 -11.16 -19.00 -12.40
CA PRO A 171 -10.13 -17.98 -12.39
C PRO A 171 -10.01 -17.29 -13.77
N PRO A 172 -9.43 -16.07 -13.85
CA PRO A 172 -8.90 -15.29 -12.73
C PRO A 172 -9.95 -14.40 -12.02
N ASN A 173 -11.10 -14.17 -12.66
CA ASN A 173 -12.06 -13.13 -12.26
C ASN A 173 -13.46 -13.62 -11.89
N GLY A 174 -13.78 -14.90 -12.11
CA GLY A 174 -15.12 -15.45 -11.94
C GLY A 174 -15.36 -16.21 -10.63
N CYS A 175 -14.36 -16.31 -9.74
CA CYS A 175 -14.51 -17.06 -8.49
C CYS A 175 -15.54 -16.40 -7.56
N VAL A 176 -16.59 -17.15 -7.20
CA VAL A 176 -17.65 -16.73 -6.29
C VAL A 176 -17.51 -17.46 -4.96
N TYR A 177 -17.65 -16.71 -3.88
CA TYR A 177 -17.46 -17.14 -2.51
C TYR A 177 -18.66 -16.82 -1.64
N ARG A 178 -18.94 -17.74 -0.71
CA ARG A 178 -19.86 -17.54 0.41
C ARG A 178 -19.09 -17.18 1.67
N ALA A 179 -19.55 -16.17 2.37
CA ALA A 179 -18.97 -15.68 3.61
C ALA A 179 -19.70 -16.24 4.83
N ARG A 180 -18.95 -16.50 5.90
CA ARG A 180 -19.49 -16.73 7.24
C ARG A 180 -18.57 -16.08 8.26
N SER A 181 -19.09 -15.10 8.99
CA SER A 181 -18.32 -14.37 10.00
C SER A 181 -18.81 -14.67 11.40
N TYR A 182 -17.87 -14.90 12.31
CA TYR A 182 -18.14 -15.25 13.70
C TYR A 182 -16.89 -15.11 14.55
N ASN A 183 -17.03 -15.16 15.87
CA ASN A 183 -15.91 -15.16 16.80
C ASN A 183 -15.51 -16.59 17.16
N GLN A 184 -14.22 -16.93 17.03
CA GLN A 184 -13.69 -18.23 17.44
C GLN A 184 -12.21 -18.12 17.81
N ARG A 185 -11.73 -19.03 18.66
CA ARG A 185 -10.30 -19.34 18.77
C ARG A 185 -9.79 -19.85 17.41
N ILE A 186 -8.55 -19.54 17.07
CA ILE A 186 -7.93 -19.95 15.80
C ILE A 186 -6.79 -20.93 16.04
N CYS A 187 -6.52 -21.76 15.05
CA CYS A 187 -5.37 -22.64 15.01
C CYS A 187 -4.40 -22.17 13.92
N ILE A 188 -3.14 -21.95 14.29
CA ILE A 188 -2.10 -21.55 13.34
C ILE A 188 -0.84 -22.36 13.55
N ALA A 189 -0.10 -22.62 12.47
CA ALA A 189 1.25 -23.17 12.58
C ALA A 189 2.24 -22.01 12.67
N CYS A 190 3.22 -22.12 13.57
CA CYS A 190 4.25 -21.14 13.80
C CYS A 190 5.63 -21.65 13.33
N THR A 191 6.51 -20.76 12.90
CA THR A 191 7.92 -21.04 12.63
C THR A 191 8.72 -19.79 12.96
N GLY A 192 9.77 -19.93 13.76
CA GLY A 192 10.57 -18.76 14.21
C GLY A 192 9.72 -17.69 14.89
N ASN A 193 8.79 -18.10 15.77
CA ASN A 193 7.86 -17.23 16.49
C ASN A 193 6.88 -16.42 15.62
N LEU A 194 6.71 -16.79 14.35
CA LEU A 194 5.79 -16.13 13.43
C LEU A 194 4.79 -17.12 12.82
N PRO A 195 3.53 -16.71 12.57
CA PRO A 195 2.54 -17.55 11.92
C PRO A 195 2.90 -17.77 10.46
N VAL A 196 2.75 -19.01 9.99
CA VAL A 196 3.06 -19.41 8.60
C VAL A 196 1.92 -20.19 7.94
N HIS A 197 0.97 -20.71 8.72
CA HIS A 197 -0.18 -21.45 8.19
C HIS A 197 -1.42 -21.26 9.08
N TYR A 198 -2.61 -21.20 8.46
CA TYR A 198 -3.90 -21.24 9.14
C TYR A 198 -4.51 -22.63 9.00
N SER A 199 -4.90 -23.24 10.10
CA SER A 199 -5.48 -24.58 10.14
C SER A 199 -6.91 -24.56 10.70
N PRO A 200 -7.80 -25.46 10.27
CA PRO A 200 -9.05 -25.68 10.97
C PRO A 200 -8.82 -26.02 12.44
N VAL A 201 -9.69 -25.51 13.32
CA VAL A 201 -9.59 -25.72 14.77
C VAL A 201 -9.52 -27.19 15.18
N ARG A 202 -10.24 -28.07 14.49
CA ARG A 202 -10.25 -29.51 14.74
C ARG A 202 -8.90 -30.19 14.46
N ASP A 203 -8.07 -29.58 13.62
CA ASP A 203 -6.77 -30.12 13.22
C ASP A 203 -5.65 -29.58 14.14
N CYS A 204 -6.01 -28.80 15.16
CA CYS A 204 -5.08 -28.35 16.20
C CYS A 204 -4.88 -29.38 17.31
N LEU A 205 -5.80 -30.34 17.48
CA LEU A 205 -5.80 -31.26 18.62
C LEU A 205 -4.83 -32.44 18.41
#